data_AF-A0A5J4QNH7-F1
#
_entry.id   AF-A0A5J4QNH7-F1
#
_cell.length_a   1.000
_cell.length_b   1.000
_cell.length_c   1.000
_cell.angle_alpha   90.00
_cell.angle_beta   90.00
_cell.angle_gamma   90.00
#
_symmetry.space_group_name_H-M   'P 1'
#
loop_
_entity.id
_entity.type
_entity.pdbx_description
1 polymer ?
#
loop_
_entity_poly.entity_id
_entity_poly.type
_entity_poly.pdbx_seq_one_letter_code
_entity_poly.pdbx_strand_id
1 'polypeptide(L)'
;SAKVLNTGNPDGEVWLPAETDVSIRPGWFYSPETDTKIKSVDKLTDIYYTSIGRNSNLILNVPPNREGRISPADSIRLIEFRKAIDESFADNLAKEASIRASETRNNSSMFKATNLLNKNYDAYWATNDETTAARIELEFPKQQTFNRLLLQEYIPLGQRVAEFSVEYWNESAGNWTLLTQATTIGYKRILRFSSVTSTKIRINIEQSLACPVLNNIEVYKVPE
;
A
#
# COMPACT_ATOMS: atom_id res chain seq x y z
N SER A 1 8.57 15.75 20.18
CA SER A 1 9.95 15.61 19.62
C SER A 1 9.85 15.39 18.12
N ALA A 2 10.89 15.69 17.33
CA ALA A 2 10.88 15.52 15.87
C ALA A 2 10.65 14.07 15.40
N LYS A 3 10.82 13.08 16.29
CA LYS A 3 10.55 11.66 16.01
C LYS A 3 9.07 11.40 15.70
N VAL A 4 8.16 12.02 16.45
CA VAL A 4 6.71 11.87 16.28
C VAL A 4 6.26 12.34 14.88
N LEU A 5 6.91 13.34 14.31
CA LEU A 5 6.58 13.84 12.97
C LEU A 5 6.77 12.79 11.87
N ASN A 6 7.65 11.81 12.07
CA ASN A 6 7.95 10.78 11.07
C ASN A 6 7.32 9.42 11.38
N THR A 7 6.75 9.24 12.57
CA THR A 7 6.22 7.93 13.02
C THR A 7 4.78 7.98 13.54
N GLY A 8 4.22 9.18 13.72
CA GLY A 8 2.93 9.37 14.38
C GLY A 8 2.98 9.09 15.88
N ASN A 9 1.80 9.08 16.50
CA ASN A 9 1.56 8.72 17.89
C ASN A 9 0.43 7.66 17.93
N PRO A 10 0.68 6.42 18.40
CA PRO A 10 -0.36 5.40 18.51
C PRO A 10 -1.48 5.80 19.49
N ASP A 11 -1.16 6.64 20.48
CA ASP A 11 -2.10 7.17 21.47
C ASP A 11 -2.60 8.58 21.07
N GLY A 12 -2.59 8.91 19.78
CA GLY A 12 -3.02 10.21 19.29
C GLY A 12 -4.51 10.44 19.49
N GLU A 13 -4.88 11.53 20.16
CA GLU A 13 -6.28 11.90 20.42
C GLU A 13 -6.98 12.53 19.20
N VAL A 14 -6.21 12.97 18.21
CA VAL A 14 -6.70 13.63 16.99
C VAL A 14 -6.15 12.94 15.76
N TRP A 15 -7.02 12.80 14.74
CA TRP A 15 -6.61 12.28 13.45
C TRP A 15 -5.80 13.32 12.68
N LEU A 16 -4.51 13.06 12.49
CA LEU A 16 -3.60 13.90 11.72
C LEU A 16 -3.03 13.09 10.55
N PRO A 17 -3.52 13.28 9.32
CA PRO A 17 -2.99 12.56 8.18
C PRO A 17 -1.54 12.97 7.93
N ALA A 18 -0.69 11.98 7.61
CA ALA A 18 0.68 12.27 7.22
C ALA A 18 0.72 12.97 5.86
N GLU A 19 1.59 13.95 5.75
CA GLU A 19 1.93 14.65 4.52
C GLU A 19 3.41 14.43 4.24
N THR A 20 3.74 14.13 2.99
CA THR A 20 5.10 14.00 2.50
C THR A 20 5.29 14.99 1.36
N ASP A 21 5.90 16.11 1.69
CA ASP A 21 6.23 17.19 0.76
C ASP A 21 7.62 16.97 0.17
N VAL A 22 7.73 17.05 -1.15
CA VAL A 22 9.01 16.93 -1.84
C VAL A 22 8.95 17.66 -3.16
N SER A 23 10.07 18.26 -3.58
CA SER A 23 10.16 18.85 -4.92
C SER A 23 10.54 17.82 -5.97
N ILE A 24 10.09 17.97 -7.21
CA ILE A 24 10.56 17.17 -8.37
C ILE A 24 12.05 17.43 -8.67
N ARG A 25 12.59 18.56 -8.20
CA ARG A 25 14.00 18.99 -8.29
C ARG A 25 14.65 19.01 -6.89
N PRO A 26 15.96 19.33 -6.74
CA PRO A 26 16.58 19.47 -5.43
C PRO A 26 16.05 20.66 -4.62
N GLY A 27 15.65 21.75 -5.29
CA GLY A 27 15.10 22.97 -4.66
C GLY A 27 13.60 23.13 -4.89
N TRP A 28 12.97 23.99 -4.09
CA TRP A 28 11.54 24.32 -4.19
C TRP A 28 11.22 25.31 -5.31
N PHE A 29 12.13 26.24 -5.57
CA PHE A 29 12.02 27.20 -6.68
C PHE A 29 12.82 26.74 -7.88
N TYR A 30 12.46 27.25 -9.06
CA TYR A 30 13.21 27.02 -10.28
C TYR A 30 14.59 27.67 -10.19
N SER A 31 15.62 26.91 -10.58
CA SER A 31 16.98 27.41 -10.80
C SER A 31 17.55 26.73 -12.05
N PRO A 32 18.15 27.48 -13.00
CA PRO A 32 18.78 26.91 -14.19
C PRO A 32 19.85 25.83 -13.86
N GLU A 33 20.54 25.94 -12.72
CA GLU A 33 21.53 24.96 -12.26
C GLU A 33 20.95 23.58 -11.95
N THR A 34 19.61 23.51 -11.83
CA THR A 34 18.88 22.26 -11.54
C THR A 34 18.17 21.72 -12.76
N ASP A 35 18.29 22.33 -13.95
CA ASP A 35 17.57 21.94 -15.17
C ASP A 35 17.74 20.46 -15.51
N THR A 36 18.94 19.93 -15.31
CA THR A 36 19.31 18.52 -15.54
C THR A 36 19.11 17.61 -14.33
N LYS A 37 18.66 18.15 -13.18
CA LYS A 37 18.55 17.44 -11.89
C LYS A 37 17.12 17.05 -11.51
N ILE A 38 16.26 16.86 -12.50
CA ILE A 38 14.88 16.37 -12.32
C ILE A 38 14.94 14.91 -11.83
N LYS A 39 14.26 14.59 -10.73
CA LYS A 39 14.18 13.22 -10.19
C LYS A 39 13.69 12.25 -11.25
N SER A 40 14.44 11.16 -11.48
CA SER A 40 14.07 10.09 -12.42
C SER A 40 12.72 9.46 -12.08
N VAL A 41 12.12 8.75 -13.04
CA VAL A 41 10.89 7.98 -12.82
C VAL A 41 11.06 6.99 -11.66
N ASP A 42 12.19 6.29 -11.58
CA ASP A 42 12.49 5.36 -10.48
C ASP A 42 12.50 6.09 -9.13
N LYS A 43 13.12 7.28 -9.07
CA LYS A 43 13.17 8.06 -7.82
C LYS A 43 11.80 8.56 -7.39
N LEU A 44 10.97 9.02 -8.34
CA LEU A 44 9.59 9.42 -8.08
C LEU A 44 8.72 8.22 -7.66
N THR A 45 8.97 7.06 -8.25
CA THR A 45 8.32 5.80 -7.90
C THR A 45 8.70 5.35 -6.49
N ASP A 46 9.97 5.46 -6.10
CA ASP A 46 10.41 5.23 -4.72
C ASP A 46 9.72 6.18 -3.74
N ILE A 47 9.60 7.47 -4.09
CA ILE A 47 8.85 8.45 -3.30
C ILE A 47 7.39 8.02 -3.16
N TYR A 48 6.72 7.61 -4.25
CA TYR A 48 5.35 7.11 -4.21
C TYR A 48 5.17 5.95 -3.21
N TYR A 49 6.04 4.94 -3.29
CA TYR A 49 5.97 3.78 -2.39
C TYR A 49 6.34 4.12 -0.93
N THR A 50 7.16 5.15 -0.70
CA THR A 50 7.56 5.57 0.65
C THR A 50 6.69 6.68 1.24
N SER A 51 5.71 7.19 0.49
CA SER A 51 4.67 8.15 0.92
C SER A 51 3.27 7.52 0.83
N ILE A 52 2.64 7.56 -0.34
CA ILE A 52 1.32 6.96 -0.62
C ILE A 52 1.29 5.48 -0.24
N GLY A 53 2.36 4.74 -0.53
CA GLY A 53 2.50 3.34 -0.13
C GLY A 53 2.65 3.11 1.37
N ARG A 54 2.71 4.15 2.20
CA ARG A 54 2.88 4.10 3.66
C ARG A 54 1.89 5.01 4.40
N ASN A 55 0.65 5.10 3.93
CA ASN A 55 -0.42 5.86 4.58
C ASN A 55 -0.12 7.37 4.70
N SER A 56 0.49 7.97 3.68
CA SER A 56 0.77 9.41 3.62
C SER A 56 0.27 10.03 2.32
N ASN A 57 -0.09 11.30 2.35
CA ASN A 57 -0.34 12.09 1.15
C ASN A 57 0.98 12.57 0.55
N LEU A 58 1.15 12.42 -0.77
CA LEU A 58 2.31 12.98 -1.48
C LEU A 58 1.96 14.36 -2.05
N ILE A 59 2.71 15.38 -1.64
CA ILE A 59 2.66 16.71 -2.24
C ILE A 59 3.95 16.95 -3.00
N LEU A 60 3.88 16.76 -4.32
CA LEU A 60 5.02 16.92 -5.22
C LEU A 60 5.06 18.35 -5.77
N ASN A 61 6.04 19.15 -5.35
CA ASN A 61 6.26 20.49 -5.90
C ASN A 61 6.88 20.43 -7.30
N VAL A 62 6.35 21.27 -8.20
CA VAL A 62 6.82 21.43 -9.59
C VAL A 62 6.97 22.93 -9.85
N PRO A 63 8.20 23.48 -9.80
CA PRO A 63 8.38 24.91 -9.87
C PRO A 63 8.19 25.46 -11.29
N PRO A 64 7.37 26.50 -11.49
CA PRO A 64 7.38 27.28 -12.73
C PRO A 64 8.74 27.91 -12.98
N ASN A 65 9.14 27.98 -14.25
CA ASN A 65 10.35 28.65 -14.69
C ASN A 65 10.19 30.19 -14.71
N ARG A 66 11.22 30.91 -15.16
CA ARG A 66 11.23 32.39 -15.17
C ARG A 66 10.20 33.01 -16.12
N GLU A 67 9.67 32.24 -17.06
CA GLU A 67 8.58 32.65 -17.95
C GLU A 67 7.19 32.32 -17.37
N GLY A 68 7.14 31.84 -16.12
CA GLY A 68 5.89 31.47 -15.43
C GLY A 68 5.26 30.17 -15.93
N ARG A 69 6.06 29.27 -16.54
CA ARG A 69 5.59 28.01 -17.14
C ARG A 69 6.24 26.81 -16.48
N ILE A 70 5.53 25.68 -16.43
CA ILE A 70 6.17 24.40 -16.11
C ILE A 70 7.12 24.03 -17.25
N SER A 71 8.36 23.66 -16.92
CA SER A 71 9.33 23.28 -17.95
C SER A 71 8.83 22.05 -18.72
N PRO A 72 9.08 21.95 -20.04
CA PRO A 72 8.70 20.77 -20.82
C PRO A 72 9.26 19.46 -20.24
N ALA A 73 10.48 19.50 -19.70
CA ALA A 73 11.12 18.35 -19.08
C ALA A 73 10.43 17.88 -17.79
N ASP A 74 9.99 18.80 -16.94
CA ASP A 74 9.20 18.45 -15.74
C ASP A 74 7.85 17.87 -16.15
N SER A 75 7.18 18.47 -17.14
CA SER A 75 5.90 17.96 -17.66
C SER A 75 6.03 16.54 -18.21
N ILE A 76 7.04 16.28 -19.04
CA ILE A 76 7.30 14.93 -19.58
C ILE A 76 7.54 13.95 -18.43
N ARG A 77 8.37 14.32 -17.46
CA ARG A 77 8.68 13.46 -16.31
C ARG A 77 7.43 13.09 -15.50
N LEU A 78 6.49 14.02 -15.32
CA LEU A 78 5.22 13.74 -14.64
C LEU A 78 4.36 12.74 -15.40
N ILE A 79 4.31 12.83 -16.74
CA ILE A 79 3.57 11.89 -17.57
C ILE A 79 4.22 10.50 -17.55
N GLU A 80 5.56 10.44 -17.65
CA GLU A 80 6.31 9.18 -17.52
C GLU A 80 6.07 8.52 -16.15
N PHE A 81 6.12 9.31 -15.08
CA PHE A 81 5.84 8.84 -13.74
C PHE A 81 4.40 8.33 -13.60
N ARG A 82 3.41 9.06 -14.12
CA ARG A 82 2.01 8.62 -14.12
C ARG A 82 1.84 7.29 -14.85
N LYS A 83 2.44 7.17 -16.03
CA LYS A 83 2.42 5.94 -16.84
C LYS A 83 3.00 4.76 -16.07
N ALA A 84 4.16 4.93 -15.43
CA ALA A 84 4.79 3.87 -14.65
C ALA A 84 3.90 3.40 -13.48
N ILE A 85 3.20 4.32 -12.80
CA ILE A 85 2.23 3.97 -11.75
C ILE A 85 1.02 3.24 -12.33
N ASP A 86 0.44 3.73 -13.41
CA ASP A 86 -0.73 3.08 -14.05
C ASP A 86 -0.39 1.66 -14.50
N GLU A 87 0.76 1.46 -15.14
CA GLU A 87 1.23 0.14 -15.58
C GLU A 87 1.49 -0.79 -14.39
N SER A 88 2.04 -0.27 -13.28
CA SER A 88 2.30 -1.06 -12.07
C SER A 88 1.04 -1.64 -11.43
N PHE A 89 -0.11 -0.96 -11.57
CA PHE A 89 -1.35 -1.31 -10.88
C PHE A 89 -2.51 -1.63 -11.86
N ALA A 90 -2.20 -1.89 -13.13
CA ALA A 90 -3.19 -2.15 -14.17
C ALA A 90 -3.92 -3.50 -13.96
N ASP A 91 -3.18 -4.54 -13.58
CA ASP A 91 -3.69 -5.91 -13.46
C ASP A 91 -3.60 -6.44 -12.03
N ASN A 92 -4.71 -6.29 -11.29
CA ASN A 92 -4.85 -6.85 -9.94
C ASN A 92 -5.15 -8.36 -10.03
N LEU A 93 -4.16 -9.16 -9.67
CA LEU A 93 -4.18 -10.63 -9.69
C LEU A 93 -5.10 -11.23 -8.62
N ALA A 94 -5.49 -10.46 -7.60
CA ALA A 94 -6.37 -10.92 -6.52
C ALA A 94 -7.84 -11.02 -6.94
N LYS A 95 -8.25 -10.39 -8.06
CA LYS A 95 -9.66 -10.39 -8.54
C LYS A 95 -10.23 -11.79 -8.76
N GLU A 96 -9.39 -12.72 -9.23
CA GLU A 96 -9.77 -14.10 -9.52
C GLU A 96 -9.45 -15.05 -8.36
N ALA A 97 -8.88 -14.55 -7.27
CA ALA A 97 -8.50 -15.37 -6.12
C ALA A 97 -9.73 -15.72 -5.29
N SER A 98 -9.73 -16.93 -4.74
CA SER A 98 -10.58 -17.23 -3.58
C SER A 98 -9.93 -16.66 -2.33
N ILE A 99 -10.75 -16.21 -1.37
CA ILE A 99 -10.27 -15.60 -0.13
C ILE A 99 -11.00 -16.18 1.07
N ARG A 100 -10.23 -16.46 2.13
CA ARG A 100 -10.73 -16.91 3.42
C ARG A 100 -10.04 -16.14 4.54
N ALA A 101 -10.76 -15.96 5.64
CA ALA A 101 -10.23 -15.41 6.86
C ALA A 101 -10.38 -16.40 8.01
N SER A 102 -9.52 -16.33 9.01
CA SER A 102 -9.61 -17.16 10.23
C SER A 102 -10.89 -16.92 11.02
N GLU A 103 -11.46 -15.71 10.90
CA GLU A 103 -12.72 -15.34 11.52
C GLU A 103 -13.49 -14.36 10.62
N THR A 104 -14.81 -14.33 10.77
CA THR A 104 -15.68 -13.29 10.24
C THR A 104 -16.62 -12.85 11.36
N ARG A 105 -16.75 -11.53 11.55
CA ARG A 105 -17.59 -10.94 12.61
C ARG A 105 -18.99 -11.55 12.60
N ASN A 106 -19.38 -12.17 13.71
CA ASN A 106 -20.67 -12.84 13.92
C ASN A 106 -21.05 -13.86 12.82
N ASN A 107 -20.08 -14.37 12.05
CA ASN A 107 -20.33 -15.14 10.82
C ASN A 107 -21.31 -14.45 9.85
N SER A 108 -21.37 -13.12 9.86
CA SER A 108 -22.30 -12.34 9.08
C SER A 108 -21.80 -12.16 7.64
N SER A 109 -22.71 -12.30 6.67
CA SER A 109 -22.44 -12.01 5.27
C SER A 109 -22.08 -10.54 5.01
N MET A 110 -22.39 -9.64 5.95
CA MET A 110 -22.03 -8.23 5.89
C MET A 110 -20.51 -7.99 6.00
N PHE A 111 -19.78 -8.85 6.71
CA PHE A 111 -18.35 -8.67 7.02
C PHE A 111 -17.46 -9.77 6.43
N LYS A 112 -17.94 -10.45 5.40
CA LYS A 112 -17.25 -11.57 4.75
C LYS A 112 -15.91 -11.17 4.13
N ALA A 113 -14.96 -12.10 4.10
CA ALA A 113 -13.62 -11.88 3.52
C ALA A 113 -13.65 -11.45 2.04
N THR A 114 -14.65 -11.88 1.27
CA THR A 114 -14.80 -11.47 -0.15
C THR A 114 -15.11 -9.99 -0.33
N ASN A 115 -15.43 -9.25 0.74
CA ASN A 115 -15.51 -7.80 0.68
C ASN A 115 -14.16 -7.15 0.30
N LEU A 116 -13.04 -7.79 0.68
CA LEU A 116 -11.68 -7.29 0.42
C LEU A 116 -11.26 -7.31 -1.05
N LEU A 117 -11.99 -8.02 -1.92
CA LEU A 117 -11.64 -8.18 -3.34
C LEU A 117 -12.52 -7.34 -4.27
N ASN A 118 -13.51 -6.62 -3.72
CA ASN A 118 -14.40 -5.78 -4.52
C ASN A 118 -14.01 -4.31 -4.39
N LYS A 119 -14.58 -3.46 -5.26
CA LYS A 119 -14.27 -2.02 -5.32
C LYS A 119 -15.20 -1.14 -4.46
N ASN A 120 -16.06 -1.74 -3.63
CA ASN A 120 -16.96 -0.98 -2.77
C ASN A 120 -16.22 -0.58 -1.50
N TYR A 121 -15.88 0.70 -1.39
CA TYR A 121 -15.13 1.25 -0.26
C TYR A 121 -15.79 0.97 1.10
N ASP A 122 -17.13 0.96 1.16
CA ASP A 122 -17.89 0.75 2.39
C ASP A 122 -18.19 -0.74 2.68
N ALA A 123 -17.78 -1.65 1.79
CA ALA A 123 -17.77 -3.08 2.07
C ALA A 123 -16.42 -3.47 2.69
N TYR A 124 -16.45 -3.98 3.93
CA TYR A 124 -15.24 -4.37 4.64
C TYR A 124 -15.37 -5.75 5.28
N TRP A 125 -14.23 -6.37 5.53
CA TRP A 125 -14.11 -7.54 6.40
C TRP A 125 -13.72 -7.08 7.80
N ALA A 126 -14.23 -7.77 8.81
CA ALA A 126 -13.90 -7.52 10.21
C ALA A 126 -13.98 -8.82 11.03
N THR A 127 -13.30 -8.83 12.16
CA THR A 127 -13.40 -9.87 13.20
C THR A 127 -14.39 -9.48 14.32
N ASN A 128 -14.60 -10.39 15.26
CA ASN A 128 -15.32 -10.09 16.50
C ASN A 128 -14.53 -9.08 17.36
N ASP A 129 -15.20 -8.38 18.26
CA ASP A 129 -14.61 -7.25 19.01
C ASP A 129 -13.35 -7.64 19.79
N GLU A 130 -13.34 -8.84 20.39
CA GLU A 130 -12.23 -9.35 21.20
C GLU A 130 -11.06 -9.92 20.37
N THR A 131 -11.24 -10.09 19.06
CA THR A 131 -10.24 -10.72 18.18
C THR A 131 -9.36 -9.66 17.54
N THR A 132 -8.17 -9.44 18.10
CA THR A 132 -7.19 -8.43 17.61
C THR A 132 -6.12 -8.99 16.67
N ALA A 133 -6.02 -10.32 16.56
CA ALA A 133 -5.14 -11.03 15.64
C ALA A 133 -5.95 -11.94 14.73
N ALA A 134 -5.56 -12.01 13.46
CA ALA A 134 -6.32 -12.72 12.44
C ALA A 134 -5.45 -13.10 11.25
N ARG A 135 -5.97 -14.01 10.43
CA ARG A 135 -5.29 -14.45 9.22
C ARG A 135 -6.22 -14.32 8.03
N ILE A 136 -5.70 -13.81 6.92
CA ILE A 136 -6.38 -13.74 5.62
C ILE A 136 -5.52 -14.51 4.62
N GLU A 137 -6.12 -15.47 3.92
CA GLU A 137 -5.44 -16.28 2.91
C GLU A 137 -6.14 -16.10 1.57
N LEU A 138 -5.37 -15.78 0.54
CA LEU A 138 -5.79 -15.76 -0.85
C LEU A 138 -5.20 -16.97 -1.55
N GLU A 139 -6.02 -17.64 -2.35
CA GLU A 139 -5.63 -18.77 -3.20
C GLU A 139 -6.02 -18.47 -4.65
N PHE A 140 -5.01 -18.36 -5.50
CA PHE A 140 -5.15 -18.10 -6.92
C PHE A 140 -5.56 -19.38 -7.65
N PRO A 141 -6.35 -19.28 -8.74
CA PRO A 141 -6.80 -20.45 -9.51
C PRO A 141 -5.66 -21.16 -10.26
N LYS A 142 -4.53 -20.47 -10.42
CA LYS A 142 -3.28 -20.98 -11.01
C LYS A 142 -2.11 -20.26 -10.36
N GLN A 143 -0.91 -20.77 -10.56
CA GLN A 143 0.31 -20.13 -10.08
C GLN A 143 0.45 -18.71 -10.65
N GLN A 144 0.71 -17.73 -9.78
CA GLN A 144 0.90 -16.33 -10.14
C GLN A 144 2.30 -15.89 -9.71
N THR A 145 2.94 -15.06 -10.52
CA THR A 145 4.16 -14.35 -10.12
C THR A 145 3.79 -12.95 -9.69
N PHE A 146 4.19 -12.52 -8.49
CA PHE A 146 3.82 -11.21 -7.94
C PHE A 146 4.93 -10.63 -7.08
N ASN A 147 4.95 -9.31 -6.97
CA ASN A 147 5.96 -8.57 -6.20
C ASN A 147 5.42 -7.32 -5.50
N ARG A 148 4.10 -7.11 -5.52
CA ARG A 148 3.41 -6.07 -4.77
C ARG A 148 2.18 -6.63 -4.07
N LEU A 149 1.96 -6.14 -2.85
CA LEU A 149 0.72 -6.32 -2.09
C LEU A 149 0.23 -4.96 -1.64
N LEU A 150 -1.01 -4.61 -1.96
CA LEU A 150 -1.70 -3.42 -1.48
C LEU A 150 -2.75 -3.84 -0.46
N LEU A 151 -2.75 -3.19 0.70
CA LEU A 151 -3.72 -3.38 1.78
C LEU A 151 -4.34 -2.04 2.17
N GLN A 152 -5.62 -2.03 2.52
CA GLN A 152 -6.31 -0.85 3.07
C GLN A 152 -7.19 -1.21 4.26
N GLU A 153 -7.10 -0.41 5.32
CA GLU A 153 -8.06 -0.42 6.42
C GLU A 153 -9.29 0.45 6.08
N TYR A 154 -10.43 0.12 6.67
CA TYR A 154 -11.62 0.96 6.60
C TYR A 154 -11.51 2.12 7.60
N ILE A 155 -10.78 3.16 7.20
CA ILE A 155 -10.43 4.33 8.04
C ILE A 155 -11.61 5.06 8.70
N PRO A 156 -12.85 5.07 8.17
CA PRO A 156 -13.97 5.67 8.91
C PRO A 156 -14.19 5.08 10.31
N LEU A 157 -13.68 3.87 10.58
CA LEU A 157 -13.72 3.21 11.89
C LEU A 157 -12.36 3.23 12.63
N GLY A 158 -11.44 4.09 12.21
CA GLY A 158 -10.10 4.26 12.78
C GLY A 158 -9.05 3.32 12.18
N GLN A 159 -7.78 3.68 12.39
CA GLN A 159 -6.62 2.84 12.07
C GLN A 159 -6.32 1.90 13.24
N ARG A 160 -6.11 0.61 12.99
CA ARG A 160 -6.08 -0.42 14.04
C ARG A 160 -4.87 -1.34 13.94
N VAL A 161 -4.51 -1.80 12.74
CA VAL A 161 -3.42 -2.77 12.58
C VAL A 161 -2.07 -2.15 12.97
N ALA A 162 -1.36 -2.82 13.87
CA ALA A 162 -0.09 -2.37 14.44
C ALA A 162 1.10 -3.26 14.06
N GLU A 163 0.85 -4.55 13.79
CA GLU A 163 1.86 -5.50 13.30
C GLU A 163 1.23 -6.57 12.41
N PHE A 164 1.88 -6.86 11.29
CA PHE A 164 1.48 -7.95 10.41
C PHE A 164 2.66 -8.50 9.58
N SER A 165 2.54 -9.77 9.21
CA SER A 165 3.44 -10.45 8.28
C SER A 165 2.71 -10.91 7.03
N VAL A 166 3.49 -11.10 5.97
CA VAL A 166 3.03 -11.65 4.70
C VAL A 166 3.87 -12.86 4.39
N GLU A 167 3.22 -13.93 4.00
CA GLU A 167 3.84 -15.20 3.61
C GLU A 167 3.31 -15.64 2.25
N TYR A 168 4.10 -16.43 1.53
CA TYR A 168 3.66 -17.14 0.34
C TYR A 168 3.79 -18.64 0.54
N TRP A 169 3.00 -19.42 -0.18
CA TRP A 169 3.14 -20.87 -0.15
C TRP A 169 4.26 -21.31 -1.10
N ASN A 170 5.30 -21.92 -0.55
CA ASN A 170 6.42 -22.47 -1.29
C ASN A 170 6.07 -23.91 -1.70
N GLU A 171 5.66 -24.07 -2.96
CA GLU A 171 5.23 -25.37 -3.50
C GLU A 171 6.33 -26.45 -3.42
N SER A 172 7.59 -26.07 -3.64
CA SER A 172 8.72 -27.02 -3.63
C SER A 172 9.03 -27.54 -2.22
N ALA A 173 8.86 -26.70 -1.20
CA ALA A 173 9.09 -27.06 0.20
C ALA A 173 7.83 -27.56 0.91
N GLY A 174 6.64 -27.35 0.33
CA GLY A 174 5.36 -27.70 0.94
C GLY A 174 5.09 -26.94 2.24
N ASN A 175 5.54 -25.68 2.35
CA ASN A 175 5.39 -24.86 3.54
C ASN A 175 5.12 -23.38 3.22
N TRP A 176 4.76 -22.63 4.25
CA TRP A 176 4.67 -21.18 4.17
C TRP A 176 6.04 -20.56 4.41
N THR A 177 6.43 -19.61 3.56
CA THR A 177 7.68 -18.87 3.68
C THR A 177 7.39 -17.38 3.86
N LEU A 178 8.07 -16.76 4.83
CA LEU A 178 7.98 -15.33 5.10
C LEU A 178 8.42 -14.52 3.88
N LEU A 179 7.56 -13.60 3.46
CA LEU A 179 7.81 -12.68 2.36
C LEU A 179 8.27 -11.31 2.86
N THR A 180 7.54 -10.76 3.85
CA THR A 180 7.88 -9.48 4.48
C THR A 180 7.10 -9.29 5.80
N GLN A 181 7.53 -8.32 6.61
CA GLN A 181 6.85 -7.88 7.83
C GLN A 181 6.72 -6.36 7.83
N ALA A 182 5.66 -5.86 8.45
CA ALA A 182 5.39 -4.43 8.58
C ALA A 182 4.54 -4.14 9.82
N THR A 183 4.45 -2.87 10.19
CA THR A 183 3.68 -2.42 11.34
C THR A 183 2.26 -2.03 10.94
N THR A 184 2.10 -0.80 10.44
CA THR A 184 0.79 -0.21 10.17
C THR A 184 0.33 -0.42 8.73
N ILE A 185 -0.99 -0.54 8.53
CA ILE A 185 -1.62 -0.49 7.21
C ILE A 185 -2.14 0.93 6.92
N GLY A 186 -3.10 1.40 7.72
CA GLY A 186 -3.76 2.69 7.52
C GLY A 186 -4.64 2.73 6.26
N TYR A 187 -4.83 3.92 5.69
CA TYR A 187 -5.64 4.09 4.49
C TYR A 187 -5.09 3.30 3.31
N LYS A 188 -3.76 3.22 3.18
CA LYS A 188 -3.11 2.46 2.11
C LYS A 188 -1.70 2.08 2.49
N ARG A 189 -1.41 0.78 2.36
CA ARG A 189 -0.07 0.19 2.48
C ARG A 189 0.25 -0.56 1.21
N ILE A 190 1.38 -0.25 0.58
CA ILE A 190 1.89 -0.98 -0.58
C ILE A 190 3.24 -1.56 -0.25
N LEU A 191 3.32 -2.88 -0.18
CA LEU A 191 4.54 -3.62 0.09
C LEU A 191 5.25 -3.94 -1.22
N ARG A 192 6.58 -3.79 -1.20
CA ARG A 192 7.50 -4.21 -2.26
C ARG A 192 8.37 -5.33 -1.73
N PHE A 193 8.51 -6.38 -2.50
CA PHE A 193 9.38 -7.52 -2.22
C PHE A 193 9.90 -8.08 -3.56
N SER A 194 10.89 -8.96 -3.52
CA SER A 194 11.36 -9.66 -4.72
C SER A 194 10.26 -10.52 -5.30
N SER A 195 10.20 -10.65 -6.63
CA SER A 195 9.19 -11.49 -7.28
C SER A 195 9.21 -12.92 -6.77
N VAL A 196 8.03 -13.41 -6.36
CA VAL A 196 7.79 -14.80 -6.00
C VAL A 196 6.69 -15.38 -6.86
N THR A 197 6.75 -16.69 -7.09
CA THR A 197 5.76 -17.43 -7.87
C THR A 197 5.06 -18.42 -6.95
N SER A 198 3.75 -18.26 -6.74
CA SER A 198 2.98 -19.06 -5.79
C SER A 198 1.50 -19.15 -6.16
N THR A 199 0.81 -20.16 -5.66
CA THR A 199 -0.65 -20.27 -5.72
C THR A 199 -1.33 -19.60 -4.53
N LYS A 200 -0.61 -19.30 -3.43
CA LYS A 200 -1.20 -18.71 -2.22
C LYS A 200 -0.37 -17.60 -1.63
N ILE A 201 -1.06 -16.60 -1.10
CA ILE A 201 -0.48 -15.54 -0.27
C ILE A 201 -1.31 -15.43 1.01
N ARG A 202 -0.63 -15.20 2.13
CA ARG A 202 -1.24 -15.09 3.44
C ARG A 202 -0.79 -13.82 4.12
N ILE A 203 -1.75 -13.12 4.72
CA ILE A 203 -1.54 -11.97 5.58
C ILE A 203 -1.88 -12.41 7.00
N ASN A 204 -0.91 -12.36 7.91
CA ASN A 204 -1.13 -12.59 9.33
C ASN A 204 -1.14 -11.22 10.02
N ILE A 205 -2.31 -10.79 10.49
CA ILE A 205 -2.46 -9.66 11.40
C ILE A 205 -2.09 -10.17 12.79
N GLU A 206 -0.94 -9.75 13.28
CA GLU A 206 -0.34 -10.26 14.52
C GLU A 206 -0.76 -9.42 15.72
N GLN A 207 -0.88 -8.10 15.52
CA GLN A 207 -1.34 -7.17 16.53
C GLN A 207 -2.19 -6.05 15.94
N SER A 208 -3.29 -5.73 16.62
CA SER A 208 -4.15 -4.59 16.33
C SER A 208 -4.59 -3.90 17.63
N LEU A 209 -4.83 -2.59 17.58
CA LEU A 209 -5.35 -1.80 18.70
C LEU A 209 -6.82 -2.10 19.04
N ALA A 210 -7.55 -2.67 18.07
CA ALA A 210 -8.92 -3.17 18.18
C ALA A 210 -9.13 -4.24 17.11
N CYS A 211 -10.32 -4.86 17.04
CA CYS A 211 -10.63 -5.82 15.98
C CYS A 211 -10.29 -5.26 14.57
N PRO A 212 -9.46 -5.93 13.76
CA PRO A 212 -9.04 -5.41 12.46
C PRO A 212 -10.24 -5.22 11.52
N VAL A 213 -10.18 -4.14 10.73
CA VAL A 213 -11.20 -3.82 9.72
C VAL A 213 -10.51 -3.40 8.43
N LEU A 214 -10.57 -4.25 7.42
CA LEU A 214 -9.94 -4.01 6.11
C LEU A 214 -11.03 -3.96 5.03
N ASN A 215 -10.82 -3.13 4.00
CA ASN A 215 -11.75 -3.01 2.89
C ASN A 215 -11.15 -3.32 1.51
N ASN A 216 -9.82 -3.49 1.40
CA ASN A 216 -9.20 -3.80 0.11
C ASN A 216 -7.90 -4.60 0.27
N ILE A 217 -7.75 -5.60 -0.60
CA ILE A 217 -6.51 -6.34 -0.84
C ILE A 217 -6.30 -6.46 -2.34
N GLU A 218 -5.12 -6.05 -2.82
CA GLU A 218 -4.75 -6.18 -4.22
C GLU A 218 -3.33 -6.75 -4.35
N VAL A 219 -3.12 -7.57 -5.38
CA VAL A 219 -1.83 -8.22 -5.65
C VAL A 219 -1.41 -7.91 -7.07
N TYR A 220 -0.14 -7.51 -7.27
CA TYR A 220 0.34 -7.11 -8.59
C TYR A 220 1.72 -7.70 -8.92
N LYS A 221 1.98 -7.77 -10.22
CA LYS A 221 3.31 -7.98 -10.78
C LYS A 221 3.76 -6.72 -11.50
N VAL A 222 4.77 -6.07 -10.92
CA VAL A 222 5.47 -4.93 -11.53
C VAL A 222 6.76 -5.44 -12.17
N PRO A 223 7.14 -4.95 -13.37
CA PRO A 223 8.47 -5.18 -13.93
C PRO A 223 9.58 -4.76 -12.96
N GLU A 224 10.71 -5.47 -12.99
CA GLU A 224 11.91 -5.18 -12.18
C GLU A 224 13.00 -4.59 -13.07
#